data_AF-A0A4R4VYP7-F1
#
_entry.id   AF-A0A4R4VYP7-F1
#
_cell.length_a   1.000
_cell.length_b   1.000
_cell.length_c   1.000
_cell.angle_alpha   90.00
_cell.angle_beta   90.00
_cell.angle_gamma   90.00
#
_symmetry.space_group_name_H-M   'P 1'
#
loop_
_entity.id
_entity.type
_entity.pdbx_description
1 polymer ?
#
loop_
_entity_poly.entity_id
_entity_poly.type
_entity_poly.pdbx_seq_one_letter_code
_entity_poly.pdbx_strand_id
1 'polypeptide(L)'
;MNQDTRYITPDAIGEVRRDLREDLLPLLAEIRRILEENRSLDFPGWGPLGEWTAGALYRSLIDAFVRDTDAALGVVRTWEGEHLRFAEHNWRAAEDLAVRRVGRP
;
A
#
# COMPACT_ATOMS: atom_id res chain seq x y z
N MET A 1 2.50 -5.47 -35.32
CA MET A 1 2.83 -5.19 -33.90
C MET A 1 4.27 -5.63 -33.70
N ASN A 2 5.14 -4.72 -33.26
CA ASN A 2 6.52 -5.06 -32.96
C ASN A 2 6.53 -5.98 -31.73
N GLN A 3 7.33 -7.04 -31.71
CA GLN A 3 7.39 -7.96 -30.56
C GLN A 3 7.73 -7.22 -29.26
N ASP A 4 8.44 -6.09 -29.35
CA ASP A 4 8.82 -5.19 -28.25
C ASP A 4 7.65 -4.50 -27.54
N THR A 5 6.44 -4.52 -28.11
CA THR A 5 5.24 -3.89 -27.52
C THR A 5 4.26 -4.89 -26.89
N ARG A 6 4.55 -6.19 -26.99
CA ARG A 6 3.71 -7.21 -26.38
C ARG A 6 3.97 -7.24 -24.88
N TYR A 7 2.90 -7.24 -24.10
CA TYR A 7 2.89 -7.32 -22.64
C TYR A 7 3.40 -6.08 -21.89
N ILE A 8 3.60 -4.94 -22.56
CA ILE A 8 3.97 -3.68 -21.86
C ILE A 8 2.98 -3.36 -20.73
N THR A 9 1.68 -3.45 -20.99
CA THR A 9 0.65 -3.11 -20.01
C THR A 9 0.63 -4.08 -18.82
N PRO A 10 0.52 -5.42 -19.02
CA PRO A 10 0.55 -6.35 -17.91
C PRO A 10 1.90 -6.35 -17.16
N ASP A 11 3.02 -6.11 -17.84
CA ASP A 11 4.33 -6.02 -17.18
C ASP A 11 4.42 -4.80 -16.28
N ALA A 12 3.96 -3.62 -16.73
CA ALA A 12 3.88 -2.41 -15.89
C ALA A 12 2.95 -2.60 -14.67
N ILE A 13 1.82 -3.30 -14.83
CA ILE A 13 0.94 -3.67 -13.70
C ILE A 13 1.68 -4.60 -12.73
N GLY A 14 2.46 -5.56 -13.25
CA GLY A 14 3.28 -6.47 -12.47
C GLY A 14 4.40 -5.77 -11.68
N GLU A 15 5.02 -4.74 -12.26
CA GLU A 15 6.01 -3.88 -11.59
C GLU A 15 5.37 -3.09 -10.46
N VAL A 16 4.25 -2.39 -10.70
CA VAL A 16 3.54 -1.68 -9.63
C VAL A 16 3.16 -2.63 -8.49
N ARG A 17 2.67 -3.83 -8.81
CA ARG A 17 2.37 -4.83 -7.76
C ARG A 17 3.61 -5.22 -6.96
N ARG A 18 4.76 -5.37 -7.62
CA ARG A 18 6.03 -5.70 -6.98
C ARG A 18 6.46 -4.58 -6.02
N ASP A 19 6.45 -3.35 -6.47
CA ASP A 19 6.83 -2.17 -5.68
C ASP A 19 5.92 -2.01 -4.44
N LEU A 20 4.61 -2.24 -4.60
CA LEU A 20 3.67 -2.25 -3.47
C LEU A 20 4.05 -3.32 -2.43
N ARG A 21 4.44 -4.51 -2.88
CA ARG A 21 4.77 -5.65 -2.02
C ARG A 21 6.13 -5.52 -1.35
N GLU A 22 7.13 -5.03 -2.08
CA GLU A 22 8.53 -5.04 -1.66
C GLU A 22 8.92 -3.76 -0.93
N ASP A 23 8.29 -2.62 -1.24
CA ASP A 23 8.65 -1.33 -0.64
C ASP A 23 7.52 -0.78 0.25
N LEU A 24 6.32 -0.58 -0.33
CA LEU A 24 5.28 0.20 0.35
C LEU A 24 4.66 -0.54 1.55
N LEU A 25 4.31 -1.83 1.38
CA LEU A 25 3.73 -2.63 2.46
C LEU A 25 4.70 -2.81 3.64
N PRO A 26 5.99 -3.14 3.45
CA PRO A 26 6.96 -3.19 4.53
C PRO A 26 7.16 -1.84 5.23
N LEU A 27 7.28 -0.75 4.48
CA LEU A 27 7.45 0.60 5.04
C LEU A 27 6.28 0.98 5.96
N LEU A 28 5.03 0.76 5.51
CA LEU A 28 3.84 1.07 6.30
C LEU A 28 3.73 0.17 7.54
N ALA A 29 4.12 -1.11 7.44
CA ALA A 29 4.17 -2.00 8.59
C ALA A 29 5.24 -1.57 9.61
N GLU A 30 6.39 -1.08 9.15
CA GLU A 30 7.43 -0.55 10.02
C GLU A 30 7.01 0.74 10.73
N ILE A 31 6.40 1.69 10.00
CA ILE A 31 5.85 2.92 10.58
C ILE A 31 4.84 2.57 11.68
N ARG A 32 3.92 1.64 11.41
CA ARG A 32 2.96 1.18 12.42
C ARG A 32 3.65 0.64 13.66
N ARG A 33 4.64 -0.25 13.49
CA ARG A 33 5.40 -0.82 14.61
C ARG A 33 6.07 0.28 15.45
N ILE A 34 6.74 1.24 14.82
CA ILE A 34 7.41 2.35 15.51
C ILE A 34 6.40 3.14 16.36
N LEU A 35 5.21 3.40 15.83
CA LEU A 35 4.18 4.15 16.55
C LEU A 35 3.56 3.37 17.70
N GLU A 36 3.38 2.05 17.53
CA GLU A 36 2.96 1.17 18.61
C GLU A 36 4.01 1.10 19.73
N GLU A 37 5.30 1.02 19.39
CA GLU A 37 6.41 1.02 20.35
C GLU A 37 6.51 2.35 21.11
N ASN A 38 6.19 3.47 20.45
CA ASN A 38 6.25 4.82 21.03
C ASN A 38 4.88 5.32 21.52
N ARG A 39 3.92 4.43 21.79
CA ARG A 39 2.53 4.80 22.16
C ARG A 39 2.43 5.57 23.48
N SER A 40 3.44 5.48 24.34
CA SER A 40 3.55 6.26 25.57
C SER A 40 4.80 7.12 25.55
N LEU A 41 4.61 8.44 25.58
CA LEU A 41 5.66 9.41 25.86
C LEU A 41 5.34 10.12 27.17
N ASP A 42 6.36 10.32 27.98
CA ASP A 42 6.28 11.16 29.17
C ASP A 42 6.54 12.62 28.78
N PHE A 43 5.78 13.55 29.38
CA PHE A 43 5.85 14.99 29.09
C PHE A 43 6.27 15.80 30.33
N PRO A 44 7.47 15.55 30.89
CA PRO A 44 7.86 16.15 32.16
C PRO A 44 7.89 17.68 32.11
N GLY A 45 7.50 18.32 33.21
CA GLY A 45 7.65 19.77 33.41
C GLY A 45 6.40 20.60 33.12
N TRP A 46 5.28 19.96 32.79
CA TRP A 46 3.99 20.60 32.53
C TRP A 46 3.06 20.60 33.76
N GLY A 47 3.52 20.04 34.87
CA GLY A 47 2.73 19.77 36.07
C GLY A 47 1.76 18.59 35.87
N PRO A 48 1.19 18.00 36.94
CA PRO A 48 0.47 16.72 36.86
C PRO A 48 -0.73 16.74 35.90
N LEU A 49 -1.49 17.84 35.86
CA LEU A 49 -2.62 17.99 34.94
C LEU A 49 -2.17 18.21 33.50
N GLY A 50 -1.08 18.95 33.29
CA GLY A 50 -0.50 19.18 31.96
C GLY A 50 0.07 17.90 31.37
N GLU A 51 0.83 17.14 32.18
CA GLU A 51 1.37 15.82 31.84
C GLU A 51 0.26 14.83 31.45
N TRP A 52 -0.82 14.78 32.25
CA TRP A 52 -1.96 13.92 31.96
C TRP A 52 -2.65 14.30 30.65
N THR A 53 -2.90 15.59 30.43
CA THR A 53 -3.61 16.09 29.24
C THR A 53 -2.78 15.90 27.97
N ALA A 54 -1.47 16.21 28.03
CA ALA A 54 -0.54 16.00 26.92
C ALA A 54 -0.41 14.51 26.57
N GLY A 55 -0.29 13.64 27.58
CA GLY A 55 -0.28 12.20 27.38
C GLY A 55 -1.58 11.65 26.78
N ALA A 56 -2.74 12.19 27.18
CA ALA A 56 -4.04 11.83 26.60
C ALA A 56 -4.15 12.25 25.12
N LEU A 57 -3.78 13.49 24.80
CA LEU A 57 -3.79 13.99 23.42
C LEU A 57 -2.82 13.19 22.54
N TYR A 58 -1.61 12.94 23.02
CA TYR A 58 -0.61 12.15 22.29
C TYR A 58 -1.13 10.75 21.96
N ARG A 59 -1.67 10.02 22.94
CA ARG A 59 -2.26 8.70 22.70
C ARG A 59 -3.40 8.75 21.69
N SER A 60 -4.27 9.76 21.77
CA SER A 60 -5.37 9.92 20.81
C SER A 60 -4.86 10.14 19.38
N LEU A 61 -3.77 10.89 19.19
CA LEU A 61 -3.17 11.13 17.88
C LEU A 61 -2.53 9.85 17.32
N ILE A 62 -1.80 9.11 18.16
CA ILE A 62 -1.22 7.82 17.77
C ILE A 62 -2.33 6.83 17.39
N ASP A 63 -3.40 6.74 18.18
CA ASP A 63 -4.52 5.83 17.91
C ASP A 63 -5.22 6.15 16.57
N ALA A 64 -5.44 7.45 16.28
CA ALA A 64 -6.00 7.88 15.01
C ALA A 64 -5.07 7.53 13.84
N PHE A 65 -3.77 7.82 13.98
CA PHE A 65 -2.80 7.52 12.93
C PHE A 65 -2.68 6.02 12.65
N VAL A 66 -2.61 5.19 13.69
CA VAL A 66 -2.53 3.72 13.54
C VAL A 66 -3.77 3.19 12.82
N ARG A 67 -4.97 3.64 13.21
CA ARG A 67 -6.22 3.25 12.56
C ARG A 67 -6.24 3.63 11.08
N ASP A 68 -5.87 4.87 10.75
CA ASP A 68 -5.92 5.36 9.38
C ASP A 68 -4.84 4.67 8.52
N THR A 69 -3.68 4.35 9.11
CA THR A 69 -2.62 3.54 8.48
C THR A 69 -3.08 2.10 8.22
N ASP A 70 -3.78 1.47 9.16
CA ASP A 70 -4.34 0.12 8.97
C ASP A 70 -5.39 0.11 7.85
N ALA A 71 -6.21 1.14 7.75
CA ALA A 71 -7.16 1.29 6.64
C ALA A 71 -6.45 1.42 5.29
N ALA A 72 -5.40 2.25 5.22
CA ALA A 72 -4.58 2.41 4.02
C ALA A 72 -3.88 1.11 3.62
N LEU A 73 -3.26 0.41 4.59
CA LEU A 73 -2.67 -0.92 4.40
C LEU A 73 -3.68 -1.93 3.86
N GLY A 74 -4.92 -1.90 4.36
CA GLY A 74 -6.01 -2.72 3.86
C GLY A 74 -6.26 -2.50 2.37
N VAL A 75 -6.43 -1.24 1.96
CA VAL A 75 -6.65 -0.86 0.55
C VAL A 75 -5.49 -1.28 -0.34
N VAL A 76 -4.25 -1.02 0.08
CA VAL A 76 -3.05 -1.38 -0.68
C VAL A 76 -2.92 -2.90 -0.84
N ARG A 77 -3.25 -3.68 0.20
CA ARG A 77 -3.29 -5.15 0.12
C ARG A 77 -4.35 -5.65 -0.86
N THR A 78 -5.53 -5.02 -0.89
CA THR A 78 -6.58 -5.36 -1.87
C THR A 78 -6.11 -5.07 -3.30
N TRP A 79 -5.38 -3.96 -3.51
CA TRP A 79 -4.80 -3.63 -4.81
C TRP A 79 -3.73 -4.64 -5.24
N GLU A 80 -2.74 -4.93 -4.40
CA GLU A 80 -1.69 -5.92 -4.67
C GLU A 80 -2.27 -7.31 -4.94
N GLY A 81 -3.22 -7.74 -4.11
CA GLY A 81 -3.74 -9.10 -4.11
C GLY A 81 -4.74 -9.40 -5.21
N GLU A 82 -5.83 -8.64 -5.29
CA GLU A 82 -6.98 -9.00 -6.13
C GLU A 82 -7.06 -8.14 -7.38
N HIS A 83 -7.04 -6.81 -7.22
CA HIS A 83 -7.35 -5.90 -8.32
C HIS A 83 -6.26 -5.88 -9.39
N LEU A 84 -4.98 -5.73 -9.00
CA LEU A 84 -3.88 -5.66 -9.95
C LEU A 84 -3.58 -7.03 -10.58
N ARG A 85 -3.77 -8.14 -9.84
CA ARG A 85 -3.66 -9.49 -10.42
C ARG A 85 -4.72 -9.74 -11.49
N PHE A 86 -5.97 -9.36 -11.21
CA PHE A 86 -7.06 -9.49 -12.17
C PHE A 86 -6.83 -8.58 -13.39
N ALA A 87 -6.40 -7.33 -13.17
CA ALA A 87 -6.08 -6.41 -14.24
C ALA A 87 -4.94 -6.92 -15.14
N GLU A 88 -3.83 -7.40 -14.56
CA GLU A 88 -2.71 -8.00 -15.30
C GLU A 88 -3.21 -9.16 -16.18
N HIS A 89 -3.99 -10.08 -15.59
CA HIS A 89 -4.50 -11.24 -16.32
C HIS A 89 -5.39 -10.83 -17.50
N ASN A 90 -6.30 -9.89 -17.28
CA ASN A 90 -7.21 -9.41 -18.33
C ASN A 90 -6.46 -8.69 -19.45
N TRP A 91 -5.47 -7.86 -19.12
CA TRP A 91 -4.66 -7.18 -20.11
C TRP A 91 -3.82 -8.15 -20.93
N ARG A 92 -3.22 -9.16 -20.30
CA ARG A 92 -2.51 -10.23 -21.02
C ARG A 92 -3.43 -10.96 -21.99
N ALA A 93 -4.65 -11.32 -21.56
CA ALA A 93 -5.64 -11.97 -22.41
C ALA A 93 -6.10 -11.07 -23.58
N ALA A 94 -6.32 -9.78 -23.33
CA ALA A 94 -6.71 -8.80 -24.35
C ALA A 94 -5.64 -8.64 -25.42
N GLU A 95 -4.37 -8.53 -25.02
CA GLU A 95 -3.24 -8.42 -25.94
C GLU A 95 -3.04 -9.71 -26.74
N ASP A 96 -3.19 -10.89 -26.12
CA ASP A 96 -3.15 -12.17 -26.84
C ASP A 96 -4.24 -12.28 -27.91
N LEU A 97 -5.45 -11.81 -27.61
CA LEU A 97 -6.55 -11.75 -28.57
C LEU A 97 -6.27 -10.75 -29.70
N ALA A 98 -5.69 -9.59 -29.38
CA ALA A 98 -5.32 -8.59 -30.38
C ALA A 98 -4.29 -9.14 -31.38
N VAL A 99 -3.25 -9.82 -30.89
CA VAL A 99 -2.25 -10.48 -31.75
C VAL A 99 -2.90 -11.53 -32.66
N ARG A 100 -3.81 -12.36 -32.13
CA ARG A 100 -4.52 -13.38 -32.94
C ARG A 100 -5.42 -12.78 -34.01
N ARG A 101 -6.04 -11.62 -33.75
CA ARG A 101 -6.91 -10.94 -34.73
C ARG A 101 -6.12 -10.27 -35.85
N VAL A 102 -4.99 -9.65 -35.53
CA VAL A 102 -4.11 -9.01 -36.52
C VAL A 102 -3.37 -10.04 -37.38
N GLY A 103 -3.13 -11.24 -36.86
CA GLY A 103 -2.49 -12.35 -37.59
C GLY A 103 -3.43 -13.21 -38.45
N ARG A 104 -4.73 -12.91 -38.54
CA ARG A 104 -5.64 -13.60 -39.47
C ARG A 104 -5.61 -12.88 -40.83
N PRO A 105 -5.28 -13.57 -41.94
CA PRO A 105 -5.33 -13.02 -43.29
C PRO A 105 -6.77 -12.69 -43.71
#